data_AF-A0A084JLW6-F1
#
_entry.id   AF-A0A084JLW6-F1
#
_cell.length_a   1.000
_cell.length_b   1.000
_cell.length_c   1.000
_cell.angle_alpha   90.00
_cell.angle_beta   90.00
_cell.angle_gamma   90.00
#
_symmetry.space_group_name_H-M   'P 1'
#
loop_
_entity.id
_entity.type
_entity.pdbx_description
1 polymer ?
#
loop_
_entity_poly.entity_id
_entity_poly.type
_entity_poly.pdbx_seq_one_letter_code
_entity_poly.pdbx_strand_id
1 'polypeptide(L)'
;MNKILDIVTSKNLTYEQKVVALAHAAENSLEVLSIPERTHHYMDTGAICDLDEGHAPYRPRYIMPDYEKAVKNGCEFLQMEAPKDLDEVLQYLTILYRHVPSITSYPVYLGNIDKLIEPFLNGVTDEEAEKKLKLFLIYLDRTITDGFCHANLGPEETRAGRLILKLEKELQNAVPNLTLKYDKDITPDSYAELALYTSLYCANPAICNHKMHKDTYGDYGISSCYNILPIGGGSYTLARIVLPRLAAEAKGREQFLTELLPDCLSCMGDYMNERIRFLVEESNFFETSFLSTEGLISRDKFLAMFGVVGLAECTNMLMGDPQKTYGHNEEADDLAEQIMQVIADYAGSVKAVYSEVFDNHFALHAQVGIDSDHGITSGVRIPVGMEPELMYDHLRHSARFHKFFPTGCADIFSFDPTGRNNPAAMLDIVKGAFSLGDKYISFYASDSDLVRITGYLVKRSEMEKYYEGEAVLQNTVHLGGDNYRNAHLENRKVRGLQ
;
A
#
# COMPACT_ATOMS: atom_id res chain seq x y z
N MET A 1 15.90 15.81 25.06
CA MET A 1 14.73 15.33 25.85
C MET A 1 14.74 13.82 25.83
N ASN A 2 14.17 13.17 26.85
CA ASN A 2 14.13 11.72 26.92
C ASN A 2 12.92 11.22 26.09
N LYS A 3 13.15 10.73 24.87
CA LYS A 3 12.11 10.25 23.94
C LYS A 3 11.12 9.28 24.60
N ILE A 4 11.61 8.43 25.50
CA ILE A 4 10.78 7.49 26.27
C ILE A 4 9.85 8.24 27.23
N LEU A 5 10.36 9.25 27.94
CA LEU A 5 9.55 10.08 28.84
C LEU A 5 8.45 10.82 28.07
N ASP A 6 8.77 11.31 26.86
CA ASP A 6 7.83 12.03 26.00
C ASP A 6 6.68 11.09 25.56
N ILE A 7 6.98 9.83 25.23
CA ILE A 7 5.95 8.82 24.88
C ILE A 7 5.06 8.50 26.08
N VAL A 8 5.63 8.15 27.24
CA VAL A 8 4.82 7.70 28.40
C VAL A 8 3.93 8.81 28.95
N THR A 9 4.41 10.06 28.91
CA THR A 9 3.67 11.24 29.40
C THR A 9 2.77 11.89 28.35
N SER A 10 2.82 11.42 27.10
CA SER A 10 1.97 11.94 26.01
C SER A 10 0.50 11.89 26.39
N LYS A 11 -0.20 13.00 26.16
CA LYS A 11 -1.65 13.13 26.32
C LYS A 11 -2.42 12.80 25.04
N ASN A 12 -1.70 12.68 23.92
CA ASN A 12 -2.28 12.53 22.59
C ASN A 12 -2.15 11.09 22.06
N LEU A 13 -1.59 10.17 22.86
CA LEU A 13 -1.45 8.76 22.52
C LEU A 13 -2.31 7.89 23.44
N THR A 14 -3.00 6.91 22.86
CA THR A 14 -3.68 5.83 23.60
C THR A 14 -2.66 4.89 24.26
N TYR A 15 -3.15 3.96 25.09
CA TYR A 15 -2.28 2.96 25.71
C TYR A 15 -1.54 2.11 24.66
N GLU A 16 -2.27 1.60 23.67
CA GLU A 16 -1.73 0.75 22.60
C GLU A 16 -0.70 1.50 21.76
N GLN A 17 -1.00 2.75 21.39
CA GLN A 17 -0.07 3.61 20.64
C GLN A 17 1.23 3.86 21.43
N LYS A 18 1.14 4.06 22.75
CA LYS A 18 2.34 4.18 23.61
C LYS A 18 3.16 2.90 23.61
N VAL A 19 2.52 1.74 23.72
CA VAL A 19 3.24 0.44 23.70
C VAL A 19 4.00 0.26 22.38
N VAL A 20 3.37 0.53 21.23
CA VAL A 20 4.03 0.43 19.92
C VAL A 20 5.19 1.44 19.80
N ALA A 21 4.95 2.71 20.17
CA ALA A 21 5.99 3.74 20.10
C ALA A 21 7.19 3.45 21.02
N LEU A 22 6.95 2.85 22.19
CA LEU A 22 8.03 2.41 23.09
C LEU A 22 8.83 1.26 22.48
N ALA A 23 8.18 0.30 21.83
CA ALA A 23 8.85 -0.79 21.14
C ALA A 23 9.74 -0.26 20.00
N HIS A 24 9.22 0.67 19.18
CA HIS A 24 10.02 1.35 18.14
C HIS A 24 11.18 2.15 18.72
N ALA A 25 10.97 2.87 19.83
CA ALA A 25 12.04 3.61 20.47
C ALA A 25 13.15 2.69 21.01
N ALA A 26 12.81 1.50 21.48
CA ALA A 26 13.77 0.49 21.90
C ALA A 26 14.50 -0.14 20.69
N GLU A 27 13.78 -0.50 19.64
CA GLU A 27 14.34 -0.98 18.37
C GLU A 27 15.36 0.02 17.80
N ASN A 28 15.00 1.31 17.76
CA ASN A 28 15.85 2.39 17.24
C ASN A 28 17.00 2.80 18.16
N SER A 29 17.10 2.23 19.37
CA SER A 29 18.24 2.46 20.26
C SER A 29 19.43 1.55 19.94
N LEU A 30 19.26 0.60 19.03
CA LEU A 30 20.28 -0.34 18.60
C LEU A 30 20.91 0.10 17.28
N GLU A 31 22.21 -0.13 17.15
CA GLU A 31 22.99 0.08 15.92
C GLU A 31 23.56 -1.27 15.49
N VAL A 32 22.77 -2.04 14.73
CA VAL A 32 23.12 -3.42 14.34
C VAL A 32 23.50 -3.56 12.86
N LEU A 33 23.20 -2.56 12.05
CA LEU A 33 23.43 -2.57 10.61
C LEU A 33 24.74 -1.86 10.28
N SER A 34 25.57 -2.48 9.43
CA SER A 34 26.79 -1.85 8.93
C SER A 34 26.48 -0.93 7.74
N ILE A 35 26.30 0.37 7.98
CA ILE A 35 25.94 1.35 6.96
C ILE A 35 27.18 2.19 6.57
N PRO A 36 27.60 2.21 5.28
CA PRO A 36 28.70 3.05 4.83
C PRO A 36 28.43 4.55 4.99
N GLU A 37 29.48 5.35 5.21
CA GLU A 37 29.38 6.82 5.33
C GLU A 37 28.70 7.48 4.11
N ARG A 38 28.94 6.93 2.91
CA ARG A 38 28.29 7.41 1.68
C ARG A 38 26.77 7.23 1.71
N THR A 39 26.29 6.13 2.27
CA THR A 39 24.86 5.88 2.45
C THR A 39 24.28 6.82 3.51
N HIS A 40 25.02 7.05 4.61
CA HIS A 40 24.61 8.01 5.64
C HIS A 40 24.42 9.42 5.06
N HIS A 41 25.30 9.89 4.18
CA HIS A 41 25.12 11.17 3.48
C HIS A 41 23.73 11.28 2.83
N TYR A 42 23.32 10.26 2.06
CA TYR A 42 22.01 10.28 1.39
C TYR A 42 20.82 10.11 2.35
N MET A 43 20.99 9.42 3.47
CA MET A 43 19.97 9.37 4.52
C MET A 43 19.82 10.72 5.21
N ASP A 44 20.93 11.39 5.53
CA ASP A 44 20.99 12.68 6.21
C ASP A 44 20.42 13.81 5.34
N THR A 45 20.63 13.77 4.02
CA THR A 45 20.01 14.72 3.08
C THR A 45 18.55 14.37 2.74
N GLY A 46 18.08 13.20 3.20
CA GLY A 46 16.73 12.69 2.95
C GLY A 46 16.52 12.18 1.52
N ALA A 47 17.59 11.97 0.74
CA ALA A 47 17.54 11.34 -0.57
C ALA A 47 17.23 9.84 -0.49
N ILE A 48 17.65 9.17 0.59
CA ILE A 48 17.22 7.82 0.97
C ILE A 48 16.34 7.93 2.21
N CYS A 49 15.16 7.31 2.16
CA CYS A 49 14.25 7.24 3.30
C CYS A 49 13.87 5.77 3.54
N ASP A 50 14.07 5.30 4.77
CA ASP A 50 13.77 3.93 5.18
C ASP A 50 12.36 3.75 5.75
N LEU A 51 11.53 4.80 5.68
CA LEU A 51 10.15 4.81 6.14
C LEU A 51 9.96 4.46 7.63
N ASP A 52 10.97 4.74 8.46
CA ASP A 52 10.97 4.43 9.91
C ASP A 52 10.67 2.95 10.18
N GLU A 53 11.28 2.06 9.38
CA GLU A 53 11.13 0.61 9.53
C GLU A 53 11.85 0.01 10.75
N GLY A 54 12.57 0.82 11.51
CA GLY A 54 13.38 0.36 12.62
C GLY A 54 14.84 0.13 12.24
N HIS A 55 15.76 0.46 13.15
CA HIS A 55 17.21 0.28 12.96
C HIS A 55 17.69 -1.17 13.21
N ALA A 56 16.86 -2.03 13.80
CA ALA A 56 17.18 -3.42 14.12
C ALA A 56 16.07 -4.37 13.67
N PRO A 57 16.02 -4.75 12.39
CA PRO A 57 14.87 -5.44 11.82
C PRO A 57 14.69 -6.84 12.40
N TYR A 58 13.64 -7.02 13.21
CA TYR A 58 13.24 -8.30 13.81
C TYR A 58 11.96 -8.90 13.20
N ARG A 59 11.41 -8.24 12.18
CA ARG A 59 10.22 -8.66 11.43
C ARG A 59 10.27 -8.10 10.01
N PRO A 60 9.73 -8.81 9.01
CA PRO A 60 9.52 -8.26 7.68
C PRO A 60 8.56 -7.05 7.72
N ARG A 61 8.72 -6.12 6.77
CA ARG A 61 7.79 -5.01 6.59
C ARG A 61 6.37 -5.48 6.32
N TYR A 62 6.23 -6.38 5.35
CA TYR A 62 4.94 -6.90 4.90
C TYR A 62 4.95 -8.42 4.93
N ILE A 63 3.91 -8.99 5.54
CA ILE A 63 3.71 -10.44 5.62
C ILE A 63 2.36 -10.76 4.99
N MET A 64 2.36 -11.75 4.11
CA MET A 64 1.20 -12.22 3.35
C MET A 64 0.92 -13.69 3.70
N PRO A 65 0.37 -14.02 4.89
CA PRO A 65 0.12 -15.41 5.24
C PRO A 65 -0.82 -16.09 4.24
N ASP A 66 -0.57 -17.37 3.97
CA ASP A 66 -1.50 -18.24 3.25
C ASP A 66 -2.67 -18.61 4.18
N TYR A 67 -3.65 -17.70 4.26
CA TYR A 67 -4.83 -17.88 5.08
C TYR A 67 -5.73 -19.02 4.59
N GLU A 68 -5.71 -19.35 3.29
CA GLU A 68 -6.47 -20.49 2.76
C GLU A 68 -5.91 -21.80 3.33
N LYS A 69 -4.58 -21.94 3.35
CA LYS A 69 -3.90 -23.07 4.00
C LYS A 69 -4.21 -23.12 5.49
N ALA A 70 -4.19 -21.97 6.19
CA ALA A 70 -4.50 -21.90 7.61
C ALA A 70 -5.94 -22.36 7.90
N VAL A 71 -6.93 -21.81 7.19
CA VAL A 71 -8.35 -22.19 7.35
C VAL A 71 -8.57 -23.67 7.01
N LYS A 72 -7.88 -24.20 6.01
CA LYS A 72 -8.02 -25.62 5.62
C LYS A 72 -7.47 -26.59 6.66
N ASN A 73 -6.34 -26.25 7.27
CA ASN A 73 -5.58 -27.19 8.11
C ASN A 73 -5.75 -26.96 9.61
N GLY A 74 -6.23 -25.79 10.03
CA GLY A 74 -6.10 -25.32 11.40
C GLY A 74 -4.70 -24.74 11.67
N CYS A 75 -4.44 -24.41 12.93
CA CYS A 75 -3.17 -23.87 13.42
C CYS A 75 -2.81 -24.51 14.76
N GLU A 76 -1.73 -25.30 14.79
CA GLU A 76 -1.35 -26.07 15.97
C GLU A 76 -0.83 -25.17 17.08
N PHE A 77 0.02 -24.20 16.75
CA PHE A 77 0.60 -23.23 17.69
C PHE A 77 -0.48 -22.44 18.44
N LEU A 78 -1.54 -22.05 17.73
CA LEU A 78 -2.69 -21.35 18.30
C LEU A 78 -3.77 -22.30 18.84
N GLN A 79 -3.58 -23.62 18.73
CA GLN A 79 -4.51 -24.65 19.20
C GLN A 79 -5.90 -24.53 18.58
N MET A 80 -5.95 -24.22 17.29
CA MET A 80 -7.20 -24.05 16.54
C MET A 80 -7.36 -25.17 15.51
N GLU A 81 -8.46 -25.91 15.59
CA GLU A 81 -8.88 -26.83 14.51
C GLU A 81 -9.32 -26.03 13.27
N ALA A 82 -9.38 -26.70 12.12
CA ALA A 82 -9.99 -26.13 10.93
C ALA A 82 -11.47 -25.79 11.21
N PRO A 83 -11.93 -24.56 10.92
CA PRO A 83 -13.32 -24.15 11.13
C PRO A 83 -14.29 -24.97 10.28
N LYS A 84 -15.49 -25.16 10.80
CA LYS A 84 -16.55 -26.01 10.22
C LYS A 84 -17.78 -25.20 9.78
N ASP A 85 -17.94 -24.00 10.31
CA ASP A 85 -19.06 -23.11 10.01
C ASP A 85 -18.64 -21.63 9.97
N LEU A 86 -19.62 -20.76 9.69
CA LEU A 86 -19.40 -19.33 9.56
C LEU A 86 -18.93 -18.68 10.87
N ASP A 87 -19.42 -19.11 12.04
CA ASP A 87 -18.98 -18.53 13.30
C ASP A 87 -17.53 -18.91 13.60
N GLU A 88 -17.19 -20.18 13.36
CA GLU A 88 -15.84 -20.69 13.55
C GLU A 88 -14.84 -20.01 12.61
N VAL A 89 -15.13 -19.83 11.31
CA VAL A 89 -14.17 -19.20 10.38
C VAL A 89 -13.96 -17.72 10.71
N LEU A 90 -15.01 -16.98 11.08
CA LEU A 90 -14.86 -15.58 11.43
C LEU A 90 -14.02 -15.41 12.69
N GLN A 91 -14.20 -16.25 13.72
CA GLN A 91 -13.36 -16.23 14.92
C GLN A 91 -11.95 -16.73 14.67
N TYR A 92 -11.79 -17.75 13.83
CA TYR A 92 -10.47 -18.26 13.44
C TYR A 92 -9.63 -17.15 12.81
N LEU A 93 -10.22 -16.39 11.88
CA LEU A 93 -9.55 -15.28 11.20
C LEU A 93 -9.20 -14.15 12.16
N THR A 94 -10.11 -13.72 13.05
CA THR A 94 -9.81 -12.65 14.02
C THR A 94 -8.65 -13.02 14.95
N ILE A 95 -8.61 -14.26 15.43
CA ILE A 95 -7.50 -14.75 16.27
C ILE A 95 -6.21 -14.76 15.46
N LEU A 96 -6.22 -15.34 14.25
CA LEU A 96 -5.01 -15.44 13.44
C LEU A 96 -4.44 -14.06 13.07
N TYR A 97 -5.29 -13.10 12.65
CA TYR A 97 -4.87 -11.73 12.32
C TYR A 97 -4.18 -11.02 13.46
N ARG A 98 -4.58 -11.28 14.72
CA ARG A 98 -3.93 -10.71 15.91
C ARG A 98 -2.47 -11.12 16.04
N HIS A 99 -2.09 -12.28 15.50
CA HIS A 99 -0.76 -12.86 15.63
C HIS A 99 0.15 -12.63 14.42
N VAL A 100 -0.31 -11.91 13.40
CA VAL A 100 0.49 -11.59 12.20
C VAL A 100 1.20 -10.25 12.41
N PRO A 101 2.53 -10.22 12.55
CA PRO A 101 3.26 -8.99 12.81
C PRO A 101 3.49 -8.17 11.53
N SER A 102 3.79 -6.90 11.72
CA SER A 102 4.35 -5.99 10.73
C SER A 102 5.14 -4.89 11.43
N ILE A 103 5.75 -3.97 10.69
CA ILE A 103 6.42 -2.80 11.28
C ILE A 103 5.47 -1.97 12.17
N THR A 104 4.16 -1.95 11.89
CA THR A 104 3.16 -1.23 12.71
C THR A 104 2.55 -2.08 13.83
N SER A 105 2.97 -3.35 13.95
CA SER A 105 2.40 -4.37 14.86
C SER A 105 0.97 -4.80 14.53
N TYR A 106 0.44 -4.40 13.38
CA TYR A 106 -0.88 -4.79 12.88
C TYR A 106 -0.78 -5.62 11.59
N PRO A 107 -1.72 -6.54 11.33
CA PRO A 107 -1.75 -7.28 10.08
C PRO A 107 -2.00 -6.32 8.90
N VAL A 108 -1.15 -6.39 7.89
CA VAL A 108 -1.26 -5.55 6.68
C VAL A 108 -2.05 -6.22 5.55
N TYR A 109 -2.37 -7.50 5.72
CA TYR A 109 -3.09 -8.34 4.76
C TYR A 109 -4.02 -9.31 5.47
N LEU A 110 -5.28 -9.36 5.02
CA LEU A 110 -6.34 -10.21 5.57
C LEU A 110 -6.81 -11.31 4.60
N GLY A 111 -6.08 -11.56 3.51
CA GLY A 111 -6.51 -12.60 2.56
C GLY A 111 -7.49 -12.12 1.48
N ASN A 112 -7.85 -13.05 0.60
CA ASN A 112 -9.03 -12.95 -0.25
C ASN A 112 -10.25 -13.28 0.62
N ILE A 113 -10.72 -12.30 1.40
CA ILE A 113 -11.66 -12.54 2.51
C ILE A 113 -12.98 -13.14 2.04
N ASP A 114 -13.39 -12.82 0.82
CA ASP A 114 -14.60 -13.37 0.23
C ASP A 114 -14.44 -14.87 -0.06
N LYS A 115 -13.30 -15.29 -0.61
CA LYS A 115 -12.97 -16.70 -0.86
C LYS A 115 -12.76 -17.50 0.42
N LEU A 116 -12.21 -16.88 1.46
CA LEU A 116 -12.06 -17.50 2.78
C LEU A 116 -13.41 -17.80 3.43
N ILE A 117 -14.42 -16.95 3.21
CA ILE A 117 -15.73 -17.02 3.85
C ILE A 117 -16.73 -17.81 3.02
N GLU A 118 -16.67 -17.73 1.69
CA GLU A 118 -17.64 -18.33 0.76
C GLU A 118 -17.98 -19.80 1.08
N PRO A 119 -17.02 -20.70 1.38
CA PRO A 119 -17.33 -22.11 1.68
C PRO A 119 -18.25 -22.32 2.89
N PHE A 120 -18.28 -21.35 3.82
CA PHE A 120 -19.01 -21.44 5.08
C PHE A 120 -20.39 -20.78 5.04
N LEU A 121 -20.80 -20.27 3.87
CA LEU A 121 -22.13 -19.67 3.69
C LEU A 121 -23.22 -20.68 3.30
N ASN A 122 -22.87 -21.94 3.04
CA ASN A 122 -23.85 -22.96 2.70
C ASN A 122 -24.82 -23.19 3.86
N GLY A 123 -26.13 -23.12 3.59
CA GLY A 123 -27.17 -23.24 4.61
C GLY A 123 -27.37 -22.01 5.50
N VAL A 124 -26.55 -20.96 5.36
CA VAL A 124 -26.70 -19.69 6.08
C VAL A 124 -27.52 -18.73 5.22
N THR A 125 -28.54 -18.08 5.80
CA THR A 125 -29.36 -17.08 5.09
C THR A 125 -28.59 -15.76 4.90
N ASP A 126 -28.99 -14.93 3.93
CA ASP A 126 -28.35 -13.61 3.74
C ASP A 126 -28.49 -12.72 4.97
N GLU A 127 -29.65 -12.73 5.64
CA GLU A 127 -29.87 -11.95 6.87
C GLU A 127 -28.91 -12.36 7.99
N GLU A 128 -28.72 -13.67 8.17
CA GLU A 128 -27.79 -14.19 9.17
C GLU A 128 -26.33 -13.89 8.82
N ALA A 129 -25.94 -14.11 7.56
CA ALA A 129 -24.60 -13.82 7.08
C ALA A 129 -24.28 -12.33 7.20
N GLU A 130 -25.17 -11.44 6.77
CA GLU A 130 -25.00 -9.99 6.88
C GLU A 130 -24.80 -9.55 8.32
N LYS A 131 -25.59 -10.09 9.26
CA LYS A 131 -25.44 -9.77 10.69
C LYS A 131 -24.05 -10.16 11.21
N LYS A 132 -23.58 -11.38 10.90
CA LYS A 132 -22.28 -11.89 11.38
C LYS A 132 -21.12 -11.15 10.72
N LEU A 133 -21.17 -10.95 9.40
CA LEU A 133 -20.16 -10.19 8.65
C LEU A 133 -20.08 -8.74 9.10
N LYS A 134 -21.22 -8.11 9.40
CA LYS A 134 -21.24 -6.73 9.94
C LYS A 134 -20.48 -6.63 11.25
N LEU A 135 -20.70 -7.57 12.18
CA LEU A 135 -19.98 -7.60 13.46
C LEU A 135 -18.48 -7.85 13.25
N PHE A 136 -18.13 -8.74 12.33
CA PHE A 136 -16.74 -9.02 11.97
C PHE A 136 -16.04 -7.79 11.38
N LEU A 137 -16.65 -7.09 10.42
CA LEU A 137 -16.09 -5.87 9.83
C LEU A 137 -15.94 -4.73 10.84
N ILE A 138 -16.93 -4.57 11.75
CA ILE A 138 -16.81 -3.63 12.87
C ILE A 138 -15.65 -4.01 13.78
N TYR A 139 -15.50 -5.30 14.11
CA TYR A 139 -14.39 -5.77 14.95
C TYR A 139 -13.03 -5.44 14.30
N LEU A 140 -12.86 -5.73 13.01
CA LEU A 140 -11.62 -5.42 12.28
C LEU A 140 -11.30 -3.93 12.37
N ASP A 141 -12.25 -3.04 12.06
CA ASP A 141 -12.01 -1.60 12.09
C ASP A 141 -11.66 -1.09 13.50
N ARG A 142 -12.32 -1.62 14.53
CA ARG A 142 -12.15 -1.14 15.91
C ARG A 142 -10.94 -1.73 16.64
N THR A 143 -10.34 -2.81 16.13
CA THR A 143 -9.22 -3.50 16.80
C THR A 143 -7.92 -3.43 16.01
N ILE A 144 -7.99 -3.30 14.70
CA ILE A 144 -6.84 -3.05 13.82
C ILE A 144 -6.83 -1.56 13.53
N THR A 145 -6.34 -0.76 14.47
CA THR A 145 -6.40 0.70 14.39
C THR A 145 -5.34 1.31 13.48
N ASP A 146 -5.15 0.68 12.31
CA ASP A 146 -4.14 1.00 11.32
C ASP A 146 -4.72 0.91 9.90
N GLY A 147 -4.80 2.06 9.21
CA GLY A 147 -5.27 2.18 7.82
C GLY A 147 -4.43 1.42 6.79
N PHE A 148 -3.28 0.86 7.21
CA PHE A 148 -2.47 -0.06 6.40
C PHE A 148 -2.93 -1.52 6.49
N CYS A 149 -4.11 -1.81 7.03
CA CYS A 149 -4.72 -3.13 6.96
C CYS A 149 -5.59 -3.29 5.70
N HIS A 150 -5.42 -4.41 4.98
CA HIS A 150 -5.99 -4.57 3.64
C HIS A 150 -6.58 -5.97 3.41
N ALA A 151 -7.76 -6.04 2.80
CA ALA A 151 -8.43 -7.26 2.39
C ALA A 151 -8.73 -7.26 0.88
N ASN A 152 -8.77 -8.44 0.26
CA ASN A 152 -9.01 -8.57 -1.18
C ASN A 152 -10.34 -9.26 -1.48
N LEU A 153 -10.90 -8.94 -2.64
CA LEU A 153 -12.09 -9.55 -3.22
C LEU A 153 -11.78 -10.03 -4.65
N GLY A 154 -12.47 -11.08 -5.10
CA GLY A 154 -12.43 -11.54 -6.49
C GLY A 154 -11.17 -12.33 -6.89
N PRO A 155 -10.93 -12.54 -8.20
CA PRO A 155 -11.64 -11.92 -9.33
C PRO A 155 -13.02 -12.50 -9.67
N GLU A 156 -13.32 -13.70 -9.21
CA GLU A 156 -14.64 -14.30 -9.36
C GLU A 156 -15.67 -13.62 -8.46
N GLU A 157 -16.91 -13.58 -8.92
CA GLU A 157 -18.02 -13.17 -8.07
C GLU A 157 -18.31 -14.26 -7.02
N THR A 158 -18.42 -13.84 -5.76
CA THR A 158 -18.81 -14.68 -4.62
C THR A 158 -20.01 -14.08 -3.90
N ARG A 159 -20.80 -14.91 -3.22
CA ARG A 159 -21.89 -14.41 -2.37
C ARG A 159 -21.34 -13.57 -1.22
N ALA A 160 -20.28 -14.04 -0.56
CA ALA A 160 -19.56 -13.31 0.48
C ALA A 160 -19.11 -11.93 -0.01
N GLY A 161 -18.51 -11.85 -1.21
CA GLY A 161 -18.05 -10.61 -1.81
C GLY A 161 -19.17 -9.60 -2.02
N ARG A 162 -20.37 -10.03 -2.47
CA ARG A 162 -21.53 -9.12 -2.60
C ARG A 162 -22.03 -8.61 -1.26
N LEU A 163 -22.10 -9.48 -0.24
CA LEU A 163 -22.54 -9.09 1.10
C LEU A 163 -21.55 -8.10 1.74
N ILE A 164 -20.25 -8.33 1.58
CA ILE A 164 -19.20 -7.44 2.07
C ILE A 164 -19.31 -6.06 1.41
N LEU A 165 -19.45 -5.97 0.08
CA LEU A 165 -19.61 -4.67 -0.60
C LEU A 165 -20.87 -3.92 -0.14
N LYS A 166 -21.98 -4.63 0.04
CA LYS A 166 -23.22 -4.03 0.58
C LYS A 166 -23.00 -3.46 1.98
N LEU A 167 -22.34 -4.21 2.87
CA LEU A 167 -22.06 -3.78 4.24
C LEU A 167 -21.03 -2.66 4.28
N GLU A 168 -20.04 -2.66 3.41
CA GLU A 168 -19.01 -1.63 3.37
C GLU A 168 -19.62 -0.25 3.06
N LYS A 169 -20.57 -0.19 2.13
CA LYS A 169 -21.34 1.04 1.85
C LYS A 169 -22.08 1.54 3.09
N GLU A 170 -22.62 0.63 3.90
CA GLU A 170 -23.37 0.97 5.13
C GLU A 170 -22.43 1.45 6.25
N LEU A 171 -21.33 0.73 6.47
CA LEU A 171 -20.42 0.93 7.59
C LEU A 171 -19.45 2.09 7.34
N GLN A 172 -18.95 2.21 6.11
CA GLN A 172 -17.92 3.16 5.69
C GLN A 172 -16.73 3.14 6.68
N ASN A 173 -16.22 1.94 6.94
CA ASN A 173 -15.10 1.75 7.85
C ASN A 173 -13.80 2.19 7.18
N ALA A 174 -12.84 2.70 7.94
CA ALA A 174 -11.53 3.03 7.38
C ALA A 174 -10.67 1.77 7.20
N VAL A 175 -10.97 0.71 7.96
CA VAL A 175 -10.26 -0.56 7.98
C VAL A 175 -11.25 -1.74 7.90
N PRO A 176 -10.97 -2.77 7.08
CA PRO A 176 -9.85 -2.86 6.15
C PRO A 176 -10.06 -2.01 4.89
N ASN A 177 -8.96 -1.56 4.31
CA ASN A 177 -8.94 -1.15 2.91
C ASN A 177 -9.29 -2.38 2.04
N LEU A 178 -10.16 -2.23 1.06
CA LEU A 178 -10.62 -3.30 0.19
C LEU A 178 -10.12 -3.06 -1.24
N THR A 179 -9.72 -4.15 -1.91
CA THR A 179 -9.44 -4.15 -3.34
C THR A 179 -10.22 -5.25 -4.03
N LEU A 180 -10.95 -4.91 -5.09
CA LEU A 180 -11.44 -5.88 -6.06
C LEU A 180 -10.33 -6.18 -7.08
N LYS A 181 -9.86 -7.41 -7.12
CA LYS A 181 -9.05 -7.94 -8.23
C LYS A 181 -9.98 -8.06 -9.44
N TYR A 182 -9.87 -7.17 -10.42
CA TYR A 182 -10.76 -7.15 -11.58
C TYR A 182 -10.07 -7.77 -12.80
N ASP A 183 -10.75 -8.72 -13.43
CA ASP A 183 -10.40 -9.23 -14.76
C ASP A 183 -11.66 -9.19 -15.63
N LYS A 184 -11.62 -8.48 -16.76
CA LYS A 184 -12.76 -8.35 -17.66
C LYS A 184 -13.27 -9.69 -18.22
N ASP A 185 -12.42 -10.72 -18.24
CA ASP A 185 -12.74 -12.04 -18.77
C ASP A 185 -13.33 -12.98 -17.70
N ILE A 186 -13.28 -12.58 -16.41
CA ILE A 186 -13.69 -13.40 -15.25
C ILE A 186 -14.77 -12.70 -14.41
N THR A 187 -14.55 -11.43 -14.09
CA THR A 187 -15.39 -10.63 -13.19
C THR A 187 -16.65 -10.16 -13.92
N PRO A 188 -17.86 -10.57 -13.47
CA PRO A 188 -19.10 -10.10 -14.08
C PRO A 188 -19.24 -8.58 -13.95
N ASP A 189 -19.70 -7.91 -15.01
CA ASP A 189 -19.89 -6.45 -15.01
C ASP A 189 -20.79 -6.01 -13.84
N SER A 190 -21.86 -6.74 -13.53
CA SER A 190 -22.74 -6.44 -12.39
C SER A 190 -22.05 -6.47 -11.01
N TYR A 191 -20.96 -7.22 -10.86
CA TYR A 191 -20.18 -7.27 -9.63
C TYR A 191 -19.17 -6.13 -9.57
N ALA A 192 -18.49 -5.84 -10.69
CA ALA A 192 -17.60 -4.70 -10.81
C ALA A 192 -18.35 -3.36 -10.65
N GLU A 193 -19.55 -3.24 -11.21
CA GLU A 193 -20.43 -2.08 -11.03
C GLU A 193 -20.85 -1.91 -9.56
N LEU A 194 -21.15 -3.00 -8.85
CA LEU A 194 -21.45 -2.95 -7.41
C LEU A 194 -20.22 -2.45 -6.61
N ALA A 195 -19.02 -2.90 -6.96
CA ALA A 195 -17.79 -2.46 -6.32
C ALA A 195 -17.53 -0.97 -6.57
N LEU A 196 -17.67 -0.50 -7.81
CA LEU A 196 -17.52 0.91 -8.18
C LEU A 196 -18.58 1.80 -7.54
N TYR A 197 -19.82 1.34 -7.52
CA TYR A 197 -20.89 2.00 -6.79
C TYR A 197 -20.52 2.17 -5.31
N THR A 198 -20.09 1.10 -4.64
CA THR A 198 -19.62 1.13 -3.25
C THR A 198 -18.45 2.10 -3.06
N SER A 199 -17.46 2.06 -3.95
CA SER A 199 -16.29 2.96 -3.96
C SER A 199 -16.70 4.44 -4.07
N LEU A 200 -17.71 4.78 -4.86
CA LEU A 200 -18.19 6.15 -4.96
C LEU A 200 -19.00 6.61 -3.72
N TYR A 201 -19.44 5.69 -2.87
CA TYR A 201 -20.06 6.03 -1.58
C TYR A 201 -19.03 6.17 -0.46
N CYS A 202 -17.94 5.41 -0.47
CA CYS A 202 -17.04 5.32 0.69
C CYS A 202 -15.55 5.13 0.33
N ALA A 203 -15.11 5.50 -0.86
CA ALA A 203 -13.73 5.35 -1.34
C ALA A 203 -13.16 3.91 -1.32
N ASN A 204 -14.01 2.91 -1.07
CA ASN A 204 -13.67 1.50 -0.85
C ASN A 204 -14.69 0.60 -1.59
N PRO A 205 -14.30 -0.43 -2.36
CA PRO A 205 -12.94 -0.87 -2.66
C PRO A 205 -12.26 -0.06 -3.78
N ALA A 206 -10.93 -0.13 -3.84
CA ALA A 206 -10.18 0.17 -5.04
C ALA A 206 -10.19 -1.01 -6.04
N ILE A 207 -9.72 -0.79 -7.27
CA ILE A 207 -9.75 -1.78 -8.35
C ILE A 207 -8.33 -2.08 -8.82
N CYS A 208 -7.95 -3.37 -8.82
CA CYS A 208 -6.65 -3.85 -9.26
C CYS A 208 -6.78 -4.64 -10.58
N ASN A 209 -5.86 -4.42 -11.51
CA ASN A 209 -5.82 -5.10 -12.80
C ASN A 209 -5.32 -6.55 -12.64
N HIS A 210 -6.21 -7.48 -12.35
CA HIS A 210 -5.84 -8.87 -12.04
C HIS A 210 -5.08 -9.53 -13.19
N LYS A 211 -5.52 -9.28 -14.42
CA LYS A 211 -4.92 -9.85 -15.63
C LYS A 211 -3.44 -9.49 -15.78
N MET A 212 -3.03 -8.31 -15.29
CA MET A 212 -1.65 -7.85 -15.37
C MET A 212 -0.75 -8.43 -14.27
N HIS A 213 -1.32 -8.87 -13.15
CA HIS A 213 -0.56 -9.24 -11.94
C HIS A 213 -0.56 -10.73 -11.63
N LYS A 214 -1.53 -11.50 -12.14
CA LYS A 214 -1.69 -12.92 -11.82
C LYS A 214 -0.45 -13.78 -12.12
N ASP A 215 0.33 -13.39 -13.12
CA ASP A 215 1.50 -14.17 -13.56
C ASP A 215 2.81 -13.68 -12.91
N THR A 216 2.78 -12.65 -12.06
CA THR A 216 4.01 -12.06 -11.47
C THR A 216 4.67 -12.97 -10.43
N TYR A 217 3.89 -13.63 -9.57
CA TYR A 217 4.40 -14.43 -8.43
C TYR A 217 3.70 -15.80 -8.26
N GLY A 218 2.89 -16.21 -9.24
CA GLY A 218 1.97 -17.34 -9.11
C GLY A 218 0.66 -16.93 -8.44
N ASP A 219 0.65 -16.82 -7.11
CA ASP A 219 -0.49 -16.26 -6.36
C ASP A 219 -0.06 -15.02 -5.58
N TYR A 220 -0.94 -14.02 -5.52
CA TYR A 220 -0.61 -12.70 -5.02
C TYR A 220 -1.79 -12.07 -4.26
N GLY A 221 -1.47 -11.15 -3.37
CA GLY A 221 -2.44 -10.30 -2.69
C GLY A 221 -2.06 -8.83 -2.78
N ILE A 222 -3.01 -7.98 -2.40
CA ILE A 222 -2.81 -6.55 -2.18
C ILE A 222 -2.79 -6.31 -0.68
N SER A 223 -1.72 -5.70 -0.17
CA SER A 223 -1.53 -5.37 1.24
C SER A 223 -1.29 -3.89 1.48
N SER A 224 -1.61 -3.44 2.68
CA SER A 224 -1.46 -2.04 3.12
C SER A 224 -2.10 -1.03 2.18
N CYS A 225 -1.32 -0.26 1.44
CA CYS A 225 -1.84 0.66 0.45
C CYS A 225 -2.30 -0.09 -0.81
N TYR A 226 -1.36 -0.39 -1.70
CA TYR A 226 -1.57 -1.11 -2.96
C TYR A 226 -0.40 -2.05 -3.26
N ASN A 227 0.24 -2.59 -2.22
CA ASN A 227 1.43 -3.43 -2.37
C ASN A 227 1.02 -4.79 -2.93
N ILE A 228 1.49 -5.12 -4.12
CA ILE A 228 1.20 -6.37 -4.82
C ILE A 228 2.33 -7.35 -4.52
N LEU A 229 2.04 -8.35 -3.70
CA LEU A 229 3.03 -9.25 -3.10
C LEU A 229 2.58 -10.72 -3.16
N PRO A 230 3.53 -11.67 -3.19
CA PRO A 230 3.24 -13.10 -3.18
C PRO A 230 2.51 -13.55 -1.91
N ILE A 231 1.49 -14.42 -2.07
CA ILE A 231 0.84 -15.10 -0.94
C ILE A 231 1.75 -16.23 -0.40
N GLY A 232 1.78 -16.35 0.92
CA GLY A 232 2.73 -17.18 1.66
C GLY A 232 4.11 -16.54 1.80
N GLY A 233 4.23 -15.24 1.58
CA GLY A 233 5.50 -14.52 1.54
C GLY A 233 5.35 -13.07 2.01
N GLY A 234 5.89 -12.14 1.24
CA GLY A 234 5.73 -10.71 1.48
C GLY A 234 6.93 -9.90 1.03
N SER A 235 7.25 -8.85 1.79
CA SER A 235 8.44 -8.03 1.58
C SER A 235 9.24 -7.91 2.86
N TYR A 236 10.55 -8.14 2.76
CA TYR A 236 11.44 -7.96 3.90
C TYR A 236 11.51 -6.50 4.33
N THR A 237 11.65 -5.58 3.37
CA THR A 237 11.92 -4.15 3.60
C THR A 237 11.46 -3.32 2.40
N LEU A 238 11.19 -2.05 2.64
CA LEU A 238 10.96 -1.00 1.65
C LEU A 238 11.75 0.24 2.07
N ALA A 239 12.86 0.50 1.39
CA ALA A 239 13.47 1.82 1.36
C ALA A 239 13.06 2.54 0.07
N ARG A 240 13.05 3.87 0.09
CA ARG A 240 12.70 4.69 -1.07
C ARG A 240 13.73 5.75 -1.36
N ILE A 241 13.92 6.01 -2.66
CA ILE A 241 14.62 7.20 -3.13
C ILE A 241 13.64 8.37 -3.22
N VAL A 242 14.02 9.51 -2.63
CA VAL A 242 13.30 10.77 -2.71
C VAL A 242 13.95 11.62 -3.79
N LEU A 243 13.49 11.45 -5.03
CA LEU A 243 14.17 11.99 -6.22
C LEU A 243 14.44 13.49 -6.18
N PRO A 244 13.53 14.36 -5.70
CA PRO A 244 13.78 15.80 -5.64
C PRO A 244 14.88 16.19 -4.65
N ARG A 245 15.04 15.42 -3.55
CA ARG A 245 16.11 15.64 -2.57
C ARG A 245 17.46 15.33 -3.18
N LEU A 246 17.55 14.23 -3.94
CA LEU A 246 18.77 13.90 -4.68
C LEU A 246 19.05 14.91 -5.80
N ALA A 247 18.02 15.32 -6.55
CA ALA A 247 18.16 16.27 -7.65
C ALA A 247 18.67 17.64 -7.19
N ALA A 248 18.45 18.02 -5.92
CA ALA A 248 18.99 19.25 -5.35
C ALA A 248 20.52 19.26 -5.26
N GLU A 249 21.17 18.09 -5.25
CA GLU A 249 22.63 17.95 -5.27
C GLU A 249 23.20 17.87 -6.70
N ALA A 250 22.34 17.80 -7.72
CA ALA A 250 22.76 17.65 -9.11
C ALA A 250 23.44 18.92 -9.65
N LYS A 251 24.53 18.73 -10.41
CA LYS A 251 25.18 19.82 -11.15
C LYS A 251 24.58 20.05 -12.53
N GLY A 252 23.78 19.10 -13.00
CA GLY A 252 23.11 19.13 -14.30
C GLY A 252 22.50 17.76 -14.62
N ARG A 253 21.66 17.73 -15.66
CA ARG A 253 20.92 16.53 -16.09
C ARG A 253 21.83 15.35 -16.40
N GLU A 254 22.91 15.56 -17.13
CA GLU A 254 23.84 14.48 -17.51
C GLU A 254 24.47 13.83 -16.28
N GLN A 255 25.08 14.64 -15.40
CA GLN A 255 25.70 14.17 -14.17
C GLN A 255 24.69 13.52 -13.21
N PHE A 256 23.43 13.99 -13.17
CA PHE A 256 22.38 13.33 -12.41
C PHE A 256 22.14 11.89 -12.91
N LEU A 257 21.94 11.73 -14.21
CA LEU A 257 21.56 10.45 -14.81
C LEU A 257 22.71 9.43 -14.85
N THR A 258 23.95 9.88 -15.03
CA THR A 258 25.09 8.97 -15.26
C THR A 258 25.95 8.72 -14.02
N GLU A 259 25.87 9.57 -13.00
CA GLU A 259 26.72 9.47 -11.80
C GLU A 259 25.91 9.50 -10.50
N LEU A 260 25.17 10.58 -10.24
CA LEU A 260 24.56 10.82 -8.92
C LEU A 260 23.42 9.82 -8.62
N LEU A 261 22.51 9.62 -9.57
CA LEU A 261 21.40 8.68 -9.41
C LEU A 261 21.93 7.24 -9.26
N PRO A 262 22.79 6.71 -10.16
CA PRO A 262 23.39 5.38 -9.96
C PRO A 262 24.10 5.18 -8.61
N ASP A 263 24.87 6.16 -8.14
CA ASP A 263 25.58 6.09 -6.86
C ASP A 263 24.61 6.02 -5.66
N CYS A 264 23.56 6.85 -5.66
CA CYS A 264 22.52 6.81 -4.63
C CYS A 264 21.73 5.48 -4.65
N LEU A 265 21.40 4.97 -5.84
CA LEU A 265 20.73 3.67 -5.99
C LEU A 265 21.59 2.53 -5.43
N SER A 266 22.90 2.54 -5.70
CA SER A 266 23.86 1.58 -5.11
C SER A 266 23.83 1.62 -3.59
N CYS A 267 23.94 2.82 -3.00
CA CYS A 267 23.92 3.01 -1.56
C CYS A 267 22.62 2.51 -0.91
N MET A 268 21.47 2.73 -1.56
CA MET A 268 20.18 2.24 -1.07
C MET A 268 20.05 0.72 -1.19
N GLY A 269 20.50 0.12 -2.30
CA GLY A 269 20.48 -1.33 -2.48
C GLY A 269 21.37 -2.05 -1.48
N ASP A 270 22.56 -1.54 -1.20
CA ASP A 270 23.48 -2.08 -0.19
C ASP A 270 22.85 -2.03 1.21
N TYR A 271 22.23 -0.89 1.56
CA TYR A 271 21.50 -0.75 2.82
C TYR A 271 20.36 -1.76 2.95
N MET A 272 19.53 -1.90 1.91
CA MET A 272 18.43 -2.86 1.91
C MET A 272 18.94 -4.30 2.06
N ASN A 273 20.02 -4.67 1.36
CA ASN A 273 20.63 -5.99 1.48
C ASN A 273 21.15 -6.25 2.91
N GLU A 274 21.77 -5.27 3.55
CA GLU A 274 22.23 -5.40 4.93
C GLU A 274 21.07 -5.59 5.92
N ARG A 275 19.95 -4.87 5.73
CA ARG A 275 18.72 -5.08 6.51
C ARG A 275 18.17 -6.50 6.37
N ILE A 276 18.10 -6.99 5.12
CA ILE A 276 17.56 -8.33 4.83
C ILE A 276 18.49 -9.40 5.41
N ARG A 277 19.80 -9.24 5.26
CA ARG A 277 20.81 -10.13 5.83
C ARG A 277 20.61 -10.26 7.35
N PHE A 278 20.56 -9.14 8.07
CA PHE A 278 20.32 -9.16 9.52
C PHE A 278 19.00 -9.84 9.89
N LEU A 279 17.90 -9.50 9.20
CA LEU A 279 16.58 -10.09 9.45
C LEU A 279 16.59 -11.61 9.24
N VAL A 280 17.22 -12.10 8.17
CA VAL A 280 17.23 -13.52 7.80
C VAL A 280 18.23 -14.32 8.63
N GLU A 281 19.43 -13.78 8.87
CA GLU A 281 20.56 -14.53 9.42
C GLU A 281 20.76 -14.35 10.93
N GLU A 282 20.31 -13.22 11.51
CA GLU A 282 20.63 -12.87 12.90
C GLU A 282 19.40 -12.66 13.79
N SER A 283 18.29 -12.15 13.23
CA SER A 283 17.08 -11.89 14.02
C SER A 283 16.30 -13.14 14.42
N ASN A 284 16.55 -14.26 13.72
CA ASN A 284 15.87 -15.55 13.89
C ASN A 284 14.34 -15.52 13.64
N PHE A 285 13.82 -14.51 12.93
CA PHE A 285 12.39 -14.39 12.66
C PHE A 285 11.79 -15.65 12.00
N PHE A 286 12.40 -16.14 10.92
CA PHE A 286 11.90 -17.30 10.18
C PHE A 286 12.08 -18.63 10.92
N GLU A 287 12.99 -18.69 11.89
CA GLU A 287 13.23 -19.90 12.69
C GLU A 287 12.22 -20.03 13.85
N THR A 288 11.76 -18.89 14.37
CA THR A 288 10.94 -18.83 15.59
C THR A 288 9.46 -18.50 15.33
N SER A 289 9.13 -17.95 14.16
CA SER A 289 7.77 -17.60 13.81
C SER A 289 6.94 -18.85 13.47
N PHE A 290 5.82 -19.03 14.19
CA PHE A 290 4.88 -20.13 13.90
C PHE A 290 4.32 -20.08 12.47
N LEU A 291 4.22 -18.87 11.91
CA LEU A 291 3.81 -18.67 10.51
C LEU A 291 4.76 -19.40 9.56
N SER A 292 6.07 -19.40 9.87
CA SER A 292 7.11 -20.08 9.10
C SER A 292 7.11 -21.57 9.38
N THR A 293 7.09 -21.98 10.66
CA THR A 293 7.17 -23.40 11.05
C THR A 293 5.96 -24.23 10.61
N GLU A 294 4.77 -23.63 10.53
CA GLU A 294 3.56 -24.28 9.98
C GLU A 294 3.41 -24.07 8.45
N GLY A 295 4.34 -23.32 7.85
CA GLY A 295 4.41 -23.04 6.42
C GLY A 295 3.26 -22.18 5.90
N LEU A 296 2.70 -21.30 6.74
CA LEU A 296 1.80 -20.22 6.31
C LEU A 296 2.57 -19.12 5.58
N ILE A 297 3.86 -18.99 5.86
CA ILE A 297 4.81 -18.22 5.08
C ILE A 297 6.07 -19.05 4.78
N SER A 298 6.82 -18.65 3.75
CA SER A 298 8.11 -19.23 3.42
C SER A 298 9.09 -18.13 3.03
N ARG A 299 10.34 -18.21 3.53
CA ARG A 299 11.38 -17.20 3.33
C ARG A 299 11.61 -16.91 1.84
N ASP A 300 11.69 -17.94 1.02
CA ASP A 300 11.92 -17.84 -0.44
C ASP A 300 10.81 -17.11 -1.20
N LYS A 301 9.64 -16.88 -0.57
CA LYS A 301 8.54 -16.08 -1.10
C LYS A 301 8.58 -14.61 -0.68
N PHE A 302 9.63 -14.15 -0.01
CA PHE A 302 9.80 -12.73 0.30
C PHE A 302 10.68 -12.05 -0.73
N LEU A 303 10.42 -10.77 -0.99
CA LEU A 303 11.19 -9.95 -1.91
C LEU A 303 11.66 -8.64 -1.24
N ALA A 304 12.52 -7.90 -1.96
CA ALA A 304 12.99 -6.58 -1.54
C ALA A 304 12.30 -5.49 -2.37
N MET A 305 11.44 -4.67 -1.75
CA MET A 305 10.73 -3.60 -2.46
C MET A 305 11.57 -2.33 -2.53
N PHE A 306 11.77 -1.80 -3.72
CA PHE A 306 12.62 -0.64 -3.96
C PHE A 306 11.76 0.55 -4.37
N GLY A 307 11.58 1.48 -3.44
CA GLY A 307 10.60 2.57 -3.51
C GLY A 307 11.09 3.77 -4.30
N VAL A 308 10.17 4.43 -5.01
CA VAL A 308 10.42 5.70 -5.70
C VAL A 308 9.35 6.72 -5.30
N VAL A 309 9.73 7.98 -5.08
CA VAL A 309 8.80 9.10 -4.85
C VAL A 309 9.33 10.38 -5.53
N GLY A 310 8.42 11.29 -5.91
CA GLY A 310 8.76 12.63 -6.37
C GLY A 310 9.31 12.70 -7.80
N LEU A 311 8.87 11.81 -8.69
CA LEU A 311 9.32 11.83 -10.09
C LEU A 311 8.93 13.14 -10.79
N ALA A 312 7.75 13.68 -10.49
CA ALA A 312 7.26 14.93 -11.07
C ALA A 312 8.19 16.10 -10.73
N GLU A 313 8.49 16.30 -9.45
CA GLU A 313 9.34 17.40 -9.01
C GLU A 313 10.79 17.24 -9.48
N CYS A 314 11.32 16.01 -9.45
CA CYS A 314 12.67 15.73 -9.97
C CYS A 314 12.79 16.08 -11.46
N THR A 315 11.82 15.64 -12.26
CA THR A 315 11.75 15.96 -13.69
C THR A 315 11.70 17.47 -13.90
N ASN A 316 10.79 18.17 -13.22
CA ASN A 316 10.63 19.62 -13.37
C ASN A 316 11.90 20.39 -12.96
N MET A 317 12.58 19.98 -11.88
CA MET A 317 13.86 20.57 -11.45
C MET A 317 14.96 20.40 -12.51
N LEU A 318 15.07 19.21 -13.10
CA LEU A 318 16.09 18.90 -14.10
C LEU A 318 15.78 19.47 -15.49
N MET A 319 14.49 19.68 -15.82
CA MET A 319 14.09 20.41 -17.02
C MET A 319 14.50 21.88 -16.94
N GLY A 320 14.33 22.52 -15.78
CA GLY A 320 14.70 23.92 -15.56
C GLY A 320 13.88 24.93 -16.38
N ASP A 321 12.81 24.49 -17.05
CA ASP A 321 11.93 25.28 -17.90
C ASP A 321 10.48 25.22 -17.37
N PRO A 322 9.94 26.31 -16.80
CA PRO A 322 8.58 26.35 -16.28
C PRO A 322 7.47 26.10 -17.31
N GLN A 323 7.77 26.14 -18.62
CA GLN A 323 6.81 25.82 -19.68
C GLN A 323 6.80 24.33 -20.05
N LYS A 324 7.79 23.56 -19.58
CA LYS A 324 7.92 22.12 -19.85
C LYS A 324 7.81 21.34 -18.56
N THR A 325 6.58 21.05 -18.18
CA THR A 325 6.27 20.38 -16.92
C THR A 325 5.79 18.95 -17.12
N TYR A 326 6.16 18.09 -16.18
CA TYR A 326 5.72 16.71 -16.09
C TYR A 326 4.18 16.59 -16.12
N GLY A 327 3.66 15.70 -16.96
CA GLY A 327 2.22 15.50 -17.17
C GLY A 327 1.59 16.45 -18.20
N HIS A 328 2.32 17.44 -18.71
CA HIS A 328 1.81 18.43 -19.67
C HIS A 328 2.72 18.65 -20.89
N ASN A 329 3.93 18.09 -20.87
CA ASN A 329 4.90 18.27 -21.93
C ASN A 329 5.65 16.96 -22.23
N GLU A 330 5.68 16.59 -23.51
CA GLU A 330 6.29 15.35 -23.99
C GLU A 330 7.79 15.26 -23.64
N GLU A 331 8.54 16.36 -23.76
CA GLU A 331 9.97 16.38 -23.44
C GLU A 331 10.25 16.20 -21.94
N ALA A 332 9.38 16.74 -21.09
CA ALA A 332 9.46 16.51 -19.64
C ALA A 332 9.14 15.06 -19.30
N ASP A 333 8.08 14.50 -19.89
CA ASP A 333 7.72 13.09 -19.66
C ASP A 333 8.78 12.12 -20.23
N ASP A 334 9.45 12.46 -21.34
CA ASP A 334 10.59 11.72 -21.89
C ASP A 334 11.80 11.74 -20.95
N LEU A 335 12.09 12.88 -20.31
CA LEU A 335 13.12 12.94 -19.26
C LEU A 335 12.73 12.08 -18.06
N ALA A 336 11.48 12.14 -17.61
CA ALA A 336 11.00 11.32 -16.51
C ALA A 336 11.15 9.82 -16.81
N GLU A 337 10.89 9.41 -18.06
CA GLU A 337 11.09 8.03 -18.51
C GLU A 337 12.57 7.63 -18.51
N GLN A 338 13.49 8.53 -18.88
CA GLN A 338 14.93 8.29 -18.76
C GLN A 338 15.36 8.10 -17.30
N ILE A 339 14.85 8.91 -16.37
CA ILE A 339 15.12 8.76 -14.94
C ILE A 339 14.64 7.38 -14.46
N MET A 340 13.40 7.01 -14.79
CA MET A 340 12.84 5.71 -14.42
C MET A 340 13.59 4.53 -15.06
N GLN A 341 14.11 4.68 -16.28
CA GLN A 341 14.89 3.64 -16.93
C GLN A 341 16.19 3.36 -16.17
N VAL A 342 16.91 4.39 -15.72
CA VAL A 342 18.12 4.20 -14.88
C VAL A 342 17.78 3.43 -13.60
N ILE A 343 16.67 3.77 -12.95
CA ILE A 343 16.20 3.10 -11.73
C ILE A 343 15.81 1.64 -11.99
N ALA A 344 15.08 1.39 -13.08
CA ALA A 344 14.65 0.06 -13.47
C ALA A 344 15.82 -0.84 -13.88
N ASP A 345 16.78 -0.32 -14.63
CA ASP A 345 17.99 -1.03 -15.02
C ASP A 345 18.81 -1.42 -13.79
N TYR A 346 18.96 -0.51 -12.82
CA TYR A 346 19.61 -0.83 -11.55
C TYR A 346 18.86 -1.95 -10.80
N ALA A 347 17.55 -1.78 -10.58
CA ALA A 347 16.76 -2.72 -9.78
C ALA A 347 16.72 -4.13 -10.40
N GLY A 348 16.69 -4.22 -11.73
CA GLY A 348 16.67 -5.48 -12.48
C GLY A 348 18.06 -6.08 -12.78
N SER A 349 19.16 -5.43 -12.40
CA SER A 349 20.52 -5.95 -12.63
C SER A 349 21.28 -6.25 -11.35
N VAL A 350 21.00 -5.52 -10.28
CA VAL A 350 21.65 -5.73 -8.98
C VAL A 350 20.97 -6.83 -8.20
N LYS A 351 21.78 -7.60 -7.47
CA LYS A 351 21.31 -8.70 -6.64
C LYS A 351 20.66 -8.18 -5.35
N ALA A 352 19.38 -8.50 -5.16
CA ALA A 352 18.70 -8.43 -3.87
C ALA A 352 18.83 -9.79 -3.17
N VAL A 353 19.46 -9.82 -1.99
CA VAL A 353 19.67 -11.07 -1.26
C VAL A 353 18.34 -11.67 -0.83
N TYR A 354 18.22 -13.00 -0.90
CA TYR A 354 17.05 -13.75 -0.44
C TYR A 354 15.71 -13.39 -1.12
N SER A 355 15.76 -12.77 -2.31
CA SER A 355 14.59 -12.36 -3.11
C SER A 355 14.28 -13.37 -4.23
N GLU A 356 14.27 -14.67 -3.92
CA GLU A 356 14.19 -15.74 -4.94
C GLU A 356 12.89 -15.69 -5.77
N VAL A 357 11.76 -15.33 -5.15
CA VAL A 357 10.45 -15.17 -5.82
C VAL A 357 10.45 -14.09 -6.91
N PHE A 358 11.46 -13.24 -6.92
CA PHE A 358 11.64 -12.18 -7.92
C PHE A 358 13.05 -12.22 -8.52
N ASP A 359 13.51 -13.44 -8.82
CA ASP A 359 14.78 -13.72 -9.52
C ASP A 359 16.04 -13.12 -8.84
N ASN A 360 16.00 -12.94 -7.52
CA ASN A 360 17.03 -12.26 -6.74
C ASN A 360 17.29 -10.81 -7.17
N HIS A 361 16.26 -10.12 -7.66
CA HIS A 361 16.31 -8.70 -8.02
C HIS A 361 15.44 -7.85 -7.10
N PHE A 362 15.69 -6.55 -7.13
CA PHE A 362 14.86 -5.57 -6.43
C PHE A 362 13.56 -5.36 -7.21
N ALA A 363 12.45 -5.30 -6.48
CA ALA A 363 11.14 -5.15 -7.09
C ALA A 363 10.66 -3.69 -6.92
N LEU A 364 10.57 -2.95 -8.03
CA LEU A 364 10.21 -1.53 -7.97
C LEU A 364 8.79 -1.31 -7.43
N HIS A 365 8.67 -0.29 -6.59
CA HIS A 365 7.41 0.17 -5.99
C HIS A 365 7.26 1.69 -6.10
N ALA A 366 6.10 2.18 -6.53
CA ALA A 366 5.79 3.60 -6.47
C ALA A 366 5.30 3.92 -5.06
N GLN A 367 6.03 4.71 -4.28
CA GLN A 367 5.72 4.91 -2.87
C GLN A 367 4.67 6.01 -2.67
N VAL A 368 3.74 5.77 -1.75
CA VAL A 368 2.55 6.61 -1.50
C VAL A 368 2.84 8.00 -0.94
N GLY A 369 4.07 8.37 -0.64
CA GLY A 369 4.38 9.56 0.14
C GLY A 369 4.00 9.43 1.62
N ILE A 370 4.66 10.20 2.47
CA ILE A 370 4.46 10.27 3.92
C ILE A 370 4.22 11.72 4.36
N ASP A 371 3.86 11.92 5.62
CA ASP A 371 3.59 13.22 6.23
C ASP A 371 4.75 14.23 6.06
N SER A 372 6.01 13.77 6.05
CA SER A 372 7.20 14.63 5.87
C SER A 372 7.52 15.01 4.41
N ASP A 373 6.77 14.51 3.43
CA ASP A 373 6.97 14.79 1.99
C ASP A 373 6.38 16.14 1.54
N HIS A 374 6.77 17.22 2.22
CA HIS A 374 6.29 18.55 1.90
C HIS A 374 6.66 18.94 0.45
N GLY A 375 5.64 19.15 -0.38
CA GLY A 375 5.80 19.54 -1.78
C GLY A 375 6.37 18.45 -2.68
N ILE A 376 6.29 17.18 -2.27
CA ILE A 376 6.78 16.03 -3.05
C ILE A 376 5.59 15.13 -3.41
N THR A 377 5.41 14.88 -4.70
CA THR A 377 4.29 14.08 -5.21
C THR A 377 4.55 12.59 -5.00
N SER A 378 3.52 11.85 -4.58
CA SER A 378 3.59 10.39 -4.40
C SER A 378 4.02 9.67 -5.67
N GLY A 379 5.02 8.80 -5.56
CA GLY A 379 5.49 7.93 -6.63
C GLY A 379 5.80 8.67 -7.92
N VAL A 380 5.00 8.34 -8.94
CA VAL A 380 5.08 8.85 -10.31
C VAL A 380 3.81 9.58 -10.74
N ARG A 381 2.94 9.94 -9.80
CA ARG A 381 1.68 10.61 -10.11
C ARG A 381 1.94 12.01 -10.66
N ILE A 382 0.94 12.52 -11.36
CA ILE A 382 0.87 13.95 -11.66
C ILE A 382 0.56 14.70 -10.35
N PRO A 383 1.23 15.84 -10.06
CA PRO A 383 0.95 16.63 -8.86
C PRO A 383 -0.53 17.02 -8.75
N VAL A 384 -1.05 17.00 -7.53
CA VAL A 384 -2.44 17.36 -7.26
C VAL A 384 -2.70 18.82 -7.64
N GLY A 385 -3.81 19.09 -8.34
CA GLY A 385 -4.13 20.40 -8.90
C GLY A 385 -3.49 20.66 -10.27
N MET A 386 -2.57 19.80 -10.71
CA MET A 386 -1.94 19.85 -12.03
C MET A 386 -2.43 18.72 -12.94
N GLU A 387 -3.55 18.06 -12.64
CA GLU A 387 -4.02 16.96 -13.47
C GLU A 387 -4.53 17.44 -14.85
N PRO A 388 -4.25 16.73 -15.96
CA PRO A 388 -4.74 17.04 -17.29
C PRO A 388 -6.26 17.24 -17.31
N GLU A 389 -6.74 18.13 -18.19
CA GLU A 389 -8.17 18.40 -18.35
C GLU A 389 -8.94 17.13 -18.76
N LEU A 390 -8.46 16.45 -19.79
CA LEU A 390 -9.05 15.21 -20.24
C LEU A 390 -8.58 14.05 -19.35
N MET A 391 -9.54 13.29 -18.82
CA MET A 391 -9.23 12.11 -18.01
C MET A 391 -8.41 11.09 -18.78
N TYR A 392 -8.67 10.95 -20.09
CA TYR A 392 -7.97 10.03 -20.95
C TYR A 392 -6.47 10.32 -21.08
N ASP A 393 -6.07 11.61 -21.11
CA ASP A 393 -4.66 12.00 -21.15
C ASP A 393 -3.96 11.68 -19.84
N HIS A 394 -4.65 11.88 -18.72
CA HIS A 394 -4.15 11.47 -17.40
C HIS A 394 -3.96 9.94 -17.34
N LEU A 395 -4.94 9.14 -17.76
CA LEU A 395 -4.81 7.68 -17.77
C LEU A 395 -3.66 7.18 -18.65
N ARG A 396 -3.46 7.79 -19.83
CA ARG A 396 -2.30 7.46 -20.69
C ARG A 396 -0.98 7.76 -20.01
N HIS A 397 -0.90 8.90 -19.33
CA HIS A 397 0.28 9.29 -18.58
C HIS A 397 0.53 8.34 -17.40
N SER A 398 -0.50 8.00 -16.61
CA SER A 398 -0.44 6.97 -15.57
C SER A 398 0.11 5.65 -16.11
N ALA A 399 -0.48 5.13 -17.19
CA ALA A 399 -0.05 3.88 -17.82
C ALA A 399 1.41 3.91 -18.29
N ARG A 400 1.89 5.07 -18.79
CA ARG A 400 3.28 5.27 -19.22
C ARG A 400 4.28 4.92 -18.11
N PHE A 401 3.98 5.28 -16.87
CA PHE A 401 4.87 5.04 -15.73
C PHE A 401 4.50 3.81 -14.90
N HIS A 402 3.22 3.42 -14.88
CA HIS A 402 2.76 2.21 -14.17
C HIS A 402 3.53 0.96 -14.60
N LYS A 403 3.94 0.86 -15.87
CA LYS A 403 4.71 -0.28 -16.40
C LYS A 403 5.94 -0.65 -15.57
N PHE A 404 6.63 0.32 -14.98
CA PHE A 404 7.87 0.10 -14.22
C PHE A 404 7.68 -0.62 -12.88
N PHE A 405 6.48 -0.58 -12.29
CA PHE A 405 6.27 -0.96 -10.89
C PHE A 405 5.53 -2.30 -10.74
N PRO A 406 6.20 -3.46 -10.65
CA PRO A 406 5.56 -4.77 -10.50
C PRO A 406 4.89 -4.96 -9.13
N THR A 407 5.36 -4.27 -8.09
CA THR A 407 4.86 -4.42 -6.70
C THR A 407 3.84 -3.36 -6.29
N GLY A 408 3.40 -2.51 -7.22
CA GLY A 408 2.33 -1.55 -6.97
C GLY A 408 2.64 -0.14 -7.46
N CYS A 409 1.67 0.40 -8.19
CA CYS A 409 1.55 1.82 -8.52
C CYS A 409 0.07 2.09 -8.76
N ALA A 410 -0.42 3.24 -8.30
CA ALA A 410 -1.84 3.51 -8.27
C ALA A 410 -2.16 4.97 -8.55
N ASP A 411 -3.31 5.21 -9.18
CA ASP A 411 -3.91 6.52 -9.29
C ASP A 411 -5.24 6.65 -8.55
N ILE A 412 -5.56 7.90 -8.20
CA ILE A 412 -6.70 8.25 -7.38
C ILE A 412 -7.51 9.34 -8.08
N PHE A 413 -8.78 9.05 -8.36
CA PHE A 413 -9.67 9.98 -9.03
C PHE A 413 -10.84 10.36 -8.13
N SER A 414 -10.99 11.66 -7.91
CA SER A 414 -12.18 12.25 -7.30
C SER A 414 -13.22 12.47 -8.38
N PHE A 415 -14.47 12.08 -8.13
CA PHE A 415 -15.59 12.22 -9.06
C PHE A 415 -16.69 13.09 -8.48
N ASP A 416 -17.44 13.73 -9.37
CA ASP A 416 -18.69 14.38 -9.00
C ASP A 416 -19.67 13.36 -8.39
N PRO A 417 -20.46 13.71 -7.36
CA PRO A 417 -21.38 12.77 -6.71
C PRO A 417 -22.40 12.12 -7.65
N THR A 418 -22.72 12.75 -8.79
CA THR A 418 -23.60 12.17 -9.81
C THR A 418 -23.02 10.91 -10.47
N GLY A 419 -21.71 10.67 -10.36
CA GLY A 419 -21.06 9.44 -10.80
C GLY A 419 -21.68 8.18 -10.19
N ARG A 420 -22.25 8.30 -8.97
CA ARG A 420 -22.98 7.21 -8.29
C ARG A 420 -24.16 6.68 -9.10
N ASN A 421 -24.73 7.50 -9.98
CA ASN A 421 -25.89 7.15 -10.79
C ASN A 421 -25.53 6.39 -12.07
N ASN A 422 -24.23 6.23 -12.38
CA ASN A 422 -23.78 5.56 -13.60
C ASN A 422 -22.52 4.71 -13.37
N PRO A 423 -22.61 3.64 -12.55
CA PRO A 423 -21.48 2.73 -12.30
C PRO A 423 -20.99 2.01 -13.57
N ALA A 424 -21.84 1.84 -14.60
CA ALA A 424 -21.44 1.27 -15.88
C ALA A 424 -20.42 2.17 -16.61
N ALA A 425 -20.62 3.49 -16.63
CA ALA A 425 -19.64 4.41 -17.21
C ALA A 425 -18.31 4.41 -16.42
N MET A 426 -18.37 4.26 -15.09
CA MET A 426 -17.17 4.07 -14.27
C MET A 426 -16.42 2.79 -14.64
N LEU A 427 -17.16 1.72 -14.96
CA LEU A 427 -16.58 0.47 -15.39
C LEU A 427 -15.91 0.59 -16.77
N ASP A 428 -16.49 1.37 -17.70
CA ASP A 428 -15.87 1.66 -18.99
C ASP A 428 -14.54 2.39 -18.83
N ILE A 429 -14.44 3.32 -17.87
CA ILE A 429 -13.18 3.99 -17.51
C ILE A 429 -12.15 2.98 -17.01
N VAL A 430 -12.54 2.06 -16.11
CA VAL A 430 -11.65 1.00 -15.61
C VAL A 430 -11.16 0.11 -16.75
N LYS A 431 -12.08 -0.36 -17.61
CA LYS A 431 -11.75 -1.18 -18.79
C LYS A 431 -10.78 -0.44 -19.72
N GLY A 432 -11.03 0.85 -19.96
CA GLY A 432 -10.16 1.71 -20.76
C GLY A 432 -8.76 1.84 -20.16
N ALA A 433 -8.66 2.22 -18.89
CA ALA A 433 -7.41 2.37 -18.18
C ALA A 433 -6.59 1.07 -18.16
N PHE A 434 -7.22 -0.06 -17.83
CA PHE A 434 -6.54 -1.35 -17.77
C PHE A 434 -6.11 -1.86 -19.15
N SER A 435 -6.80 -1.43 -20.22
CA SER A 435 -6.35 -1.70 -21.59
C SER A 435 -5.12 -0.87 -22.00
N LEU A 436 -4.89 0.29 -21.36
CA LEU A 436 -3.68 1.11 -21.55
C LEU A 436 -2.48 0.56 -20.77
N GLY A 437 -2.72 -0.24 -19.72
CA GLY A 437 -1.68 -0.80 -18.86
C GLY A 437 -1.67 -0.22 -17.44
N ASP A 438 -2.74 0.48 -17.03
CA ASP A 438 -2.91 0.84 -15.63
C ASP A 438 -3.04 -0.39 -14.74
N LYS A 439 -2.42 -0.30 -13.56
CA LYS A 439 -2.29 -1.43 -12.62
C LYS A 439 -3.31 -1.38 -11.50
N TYR A 440 -3.57 -0.19 -10.97
CA TYR A 440 -4.41 -0.01 -9.79
C TYR A 440 -5.06 1.37 -9.82
N ILE A 441 -6.37 1.44 -9.60
CA ILE A 441 -7.12 2.69 -9.64
C ILE A 441 -8.12 2.72 -8.50
N SER A 442 -8.33 3.90 -7.94
CA SER A 442 -9.30 4.15 -6.89
C SER A 442 -10.18 5.36 -7.20
N PHE A 443 -11.44 5.27 -6.78
CA PHE A 443 -12.44 6.29 -7.02
C PHE A 443 -13.12 6.68 -5.73
N TYR A 444 -13.47 7.95 -5.58
CA TYR A 444 -14.39 8.40 -4.54
C TYR A 444 -15.17 9.61 -5.03
N ALA A 445 -16.40 9.77 -4.54
CA ALA A 445 -17.15 10.99 -4.78
C ALA A 445 -16.61 12.12 -3.90
N SER A 446 -16.58 13.35 -4.43
CA SER A 446 -15.98 14.51 -3.76
C SER A 446 -16.64 14.88 -2.41
N ASP A 447 -17.88 14.46 -2.20
CA ASP A 447 -18.68 14.63 -0.98
C ASP A 447 -18.52 13.47 0.04
N SER A 448 -17.68 12.47 -0.23
CA SER A 448 -17.44 11.34 0.67
C SER A 448 -16.68 11.77 1.93
N ASP A 449 -17.16 11.34 3.11
CA ASP A 449 -16.45 11.50 4.38
C ASP A 449 -15.19 10.61 4.42
N LEU A 450 -15.30 9.37 3.94
CA LEU A 450 -14.17 8.49 3.80
C LEU A 450 -13.42 8.85 2.51
N VAL A 451 -12.16 9.27 2.65
CA VAL A 451 -11.31 9.68 1.54
C VAL A 451 -10.04 8.85 1.48
N ARG A 452 -9.51 8.69 0.26
CA ARG A 452 -8.22 8.05 0.04
C ARG A 452 -7.13 9.11 0.02
N ILE A 453 -6.21 9.03 0.98
CA ILE A 453 -5.12 10.00 1.13
C ILE A 453 -4.12 9.80 -0.01
N THR A 454 -3.26 8.79 0.13
CA THR A 454 -2.29 8.45 -0.92
C THR A 454 -2.26 6.97 -1.26
N GLY A 455 -2.88 6.14 -0.42
CA GLY A 455 -3.02 4.69 -0.58
C GLY A 455 -3.91 4.01 0.46
N TYR A 456 -4.09 4.66 1.62
CA TYR A 456 -4.98 4.25 2.71
C TYR A 456 -6.16 5.23 2.87
N LEU A 457 -7.13 4.83 3.70
CA LEU A 457 -8.39 5.54 3.92
C LEU A 457 -8.41 6.26 5.26
N VAL A 458 -8.96 7.48 5.27
CA VAL A 458 -9.19 8.28 6.49
C VAL A 458 -10.51 9.03 6.35
N LYS A 459 -11.24 9.17 7.46
CA LYS A 459 -12.46 10.00 7.52
C LYS A 459 -12.12 11.47 7.70
N ARG A 460 -12.76 12.35 6.93
CA ARG A 460 -12.64 13.81 7.11
C ARG A 460 -13.06 14.22 8.52
N SER A 461 -14.16 13.66 9.00
CA SER A 461 -14.66 13.87 10.36
C SER A 461 -13.67 13.48 11.47
N GLU A 462 -12.86 12.44 11.27
CA GLU A 462 -11.79 12.07 12.23
C GLU A 462 -10.57 12.99 12.10
N MET A 463 -10.23 13.45 10.89
CA MET A 463 -9.18 14.46 10.72
C MET A 463 -9.54 15.77 11.43
N GLU A 464 -10.80 16.19 11.38
CA GLU A 464 -11.30 17.38 12.10
C GLU A 464 -11.07 17.27 13.62
N LYS A 465 -11.45 16.15 14.24
CA LYS A 465 -11.18 15.88 15.67
C LYS A 465 -9.69 15.92 15.99
N TYR A 466 -8.86 15.31 15.15
CA TYR A 466 -7.41 15.37 15.31
C TYR A 466 -6.88 16.81 15.29
N TYR A 467 -7.36 17.64 14.36
CA TYR A 467 -6.97 19.04 14.28
C TYR A 467 -7.42 19.87 15.49
N GLU A 468 -8.47 19.45 16.18
CA GLU A 468 -8.94 20.06 17.43
C GLU A 468 -8.16 19.55 18.67
N GLY A 469 -7.22 18.62 18.49
CA GLY A 469 -6.40 18.05 19.56
C GLY A 469 -7.10 16.94 20.35
N GLU A 470 -8.19 16.40 19.82
CA GLU A 470 -8.87 15.25 20.41
C GLU A 470 -8.12 13.94 20.11
N ALA A 471 -8.26 12.96 20.99
CA ALA A 471 -7.75 11.62 20.73
C ALA A 471 -8.63 10.92 19.69
N VAL A 472 -7.99 10.44 18.63
CA VAL A 472 -8.64 9.68 17.55
C VAL A 472 -8.27 8.21 17.65
N LEU A 473 -9.18 7.33 17.22
CA LEU A 473 -8.99 5.89 17.34
C LEU A 473 -7.90 5.37 16.39
N GLN A 474 -7.96 5.79 15.13
CA GLN A 474 -7.13 5.26 14.05
C GLN A 474 -5.76 5.94 14.04
N ASN A 475 -4.67 5.17 14.11
CA ASN A 475 -3.30 5.70 14.12
C ASN A 475 -2.98 6.50 12.85
N THR A 476 -3.53 6.06 11.72
CA THR A 476 -3.32 6.66 10.42
C THR A 476 -4.03 8.00 10.23
N VAL A 477 -4.89 8.44 11.15
CA VAL A 477 -5.47 9.79 11.09
C VAL A 477 -4.39 10.86 11.28
N HIS A 478 -3.41 10.61 12.16
CA HIS A 478 -2.28 11.52 12.36
C HIS A 478 -1.46 11.67 11.07
N LEU A 479 -1.10 10.55 10.44
CA LEU A 479 -0.40 10.53 9.15
C LEU A 479 -1.26 11.14 8.03
N GLY A 480 -2.56 10.85 8.05
CA GLY A 480 -3.50 11.21 7.00
C GLY A 480 -3.83 12.68 6.96
N GLY A 481 -4.06 13.30 8.13
CA GLY A 481 -4.39 14.73 8.22
C GLY A 481 -3.25 15.61 7.72
N ASP A 482 -2.04 15.33 8.18
CA ASP A 482 -0.87 16.12 7.78
C ASP A 482 -0.54 15.91 6.30
N ASN A 483 -0.58 14.67 5.81
CA ASN A 483 -0.37 14.38 4.39
C ASN A 483 -1.48 14.97 3.50
N TYR A 484 -2.74 14.98 3.96
CA TYR A 484 -3.85 15.61 3.24
C TYR A 484 -3.58 17.09 2.95
N ARG A 485 -3.09 17.83 3.95
CA ARG A 485 -2.72 19.25 3.82
C ARG A 485 -1.44 19.44 3.01
N ASN A 486 -0.40 18.65 3.30
CA ASN A 486 0.92 18.80 2.70
C ASN A 486 0.94 18.48 1.20
N ALA A 487 0.12 17.51 0.77
CA ALA A 487 -0.04 17.13 -0.63
C ALA A 487 -1.23 17.84 -1.31
N HIS A 488 -1.86 18.82 -0.65
CA HIS A 488 -2.97 19.61 -1.18
C HIS A 488 -4.13 18.77 -1.73
N LEU A 489 -4.44 17.66 -1.06
CA LEU A 489 -5.37 16.65 -1.57
C LEU A 489 -6.80 17.17 -1.75
N GLU A 490 -7.16 18.24 -1.04
CA GLU A 490 -8.42 18.97 -1.25
C GLU A 490 -8.56 19.58 -2.65
N ASN A 491 -7.44 19.85 -3.32
CA ASN A 491 -7.40 20.47 -4.65
C ASN A 491 -7.39 19.45 -5.79
N ARG A 492 -7.52 18.15 -5.49
CA ARG A 492 -7.61 17.09 -6.50
C ARG A 492 -8.74 17.36 -7.47
N LYS A 493 -8.44 17.33 -8.78
CA LYS A 493 -9.43 17.63 -9.82
C LYS A 493 -10.62 16.68 -9.71
N VAL A 494 -11.81 17.27 -9.60
CA VAL A 494 -13.09 16.55 -9.62
C VAL A 494 -13.45 16.23 -11.08
N ARG A 495 -13.61 14.95 -11.39
CA ARG A 495 -13.97 14.45 -12.72
C ARG A 495 -15.50 14.41 -12.88
N GLY A 496 -15.98 14.81 -14.06
CA GLY A 496 -17.36 14.61 -14.48
C GLY A 496 -17.47 13.47 -15.49
N LEU A 497 -18.65 12.87 -15.63
CA LEU A 497 -18.96 11.86 -16.65
C LEU A 497 -19.38 12.49 -18.01
N GLN A 498 -18.96 13.73 -18.28
CA GLN A 498 -19.32 14.45 -19.51
C GLN A 498 -18.29 14.24 -20.62
#